data_AF-A0A2V6FGN3-F1
#
_entry.id   AF-A0A2V6FGN3-F1
#
_cell.length_a   1.000
_cell.length_b   1.000
_cell.length_c   1.000
_cell.angle_alpha   90.00
_cell.angle_beta   90.00
_cell.angle_gamma   90.00
#
_symmetry.space_group_name_H-M   'P 1'
#
loop_
_entity.id
_entity.type
_entity.pdbx_description
1 polymer ?
#
loop_
_entity_poly.entity_id
_entity_poly.type
_entity_poly.pdbx_seq_one_letter_code
_entity_poly.pdbx_strand_id
1 'polypeptide(L)'
;MHGLSTALVRTFGELGVGGSDMATLLAEAVEAECILCRISVSGADLISTSQGGDTDAAGVNEKLVRLRLGYCCRKGCPSSYYVVRFAPRPGIEWSQLWGRAEPGLGLPAEPAPDENVPRPALWRNLIPAAWVERARKPVVLGVVFLLVLVLFIIGGCRVPGLTPKSRVFIVSDVQHLPVDASVRGE
;
A
#
# COMPACT_ATOMS: atom_id res chain seq x y z
N MET A 1 5.29 5.02 -0.98
CA MET A 1 4.60 6.26 -0.56
C MET A 1 4.62 7.35 -1.62
N HIS A 2 5.73 7.57 -2.34
CA HIS A 2 5.87 8.62 -3.37
C HIS A 2 4.70 8.75 -4.38
N GLY A 3 4.09 7.65 -4.82
CA GLY A 3 2.96 7.72 -5.77
C GLY A 3 1.70 8.37 -5.18
N LEU A 4 1.46 8.20 -3.88
CA LEU A 4 0.25 8.65 -3.18
C LEU A 4 0.17 10.16 -3.10
N SER A 5 1.24 10.80 -2.61
CA SER A 5 1.29 12.26 -2.55
C SER A 5 1.19 12.90 -3.93
N THR A 6 1.86 12.35 -4.95
CA THR A 6 1.78 12.86 -6.32
C THR A 6 0.37 12.71 -6.91
N ALA A 7 -0.29 11.57 -6.72
CA ALA A 7 -1.64 11.34 -7.22
C ALA A 7 -2.68 12.27 -6.56
N LEU A 8 -2.58 12.46 -5.24
CA LEU A 8 -3.44 13.37 -4.49
C LEU A 8 -3.24 14.82 -4.92
N VAL A 9 -1.99 15.31 -4.97
CA VAL A 9 -1.68 16.69 -5.41
C VAL A 9 -2.23 16.95 -6.81
N ARG A 10 -2.10 15.99 -7.73
CA ARG A 10 -2.65 16.10 -9.07
C ARG A 10 -4.18 16.23 -9.07
N THR A 11 -4.88 15.38 -8.31
CA THR A 11 -6.35 15.42 -8.24
C THR A 11 -6.87 16.69 -7.59
N PHE A 12 -6.17 17.23 -6.59
CA PHE A 12 -6.50 18.53 -6.01
C PHE A 12 -6.35 19.67 -7.04
N GLY A 13 -5.33 19.63 -7.89
CA GLY A 13 -5.15 20.60 -8.98
C GLY A 13 -6.26 20.55 -10.00
N GLU A 14 -6.73 19.35 -10.34
CA GLU A 14 -7.88 19.17 -11.26
C GLU A 14 -9.20 19.70 -10.65
N LEU A 15 -9.31 19.75 -9.33
CA LEU A 15 -10.48 20.27 -8.62
C LEU A 15 -10.45 21.79 -8.36
N GLY A 16 -9.40 22.48 -8.83
CA GLY A 16 -9.30 23.93 -8.70
C GLY A 16 -9.00 24.43 -7.28
N VAL A 17 -8.55 23.55 -6.38
CA VAL A 17 -8.01 23.97 -5.07
C VAL A 17 -6.71 24.73 -5.34
N GLY A 18 -6.48 25.88 -4.68
CA GLY A 18 -5.29 26.70 -4.92
C GLY A 18 -3.98 26.01 -4.47
N GLY A 19 -2.90 26.16 -5.25
CA GLY A 19 -1.65 25.39 -5.07
C GLY A 19 -0.89 25.61 -3.75
N SER A 20 -0.97 26.79 -3.13
CA SER A 20 -0.36 27.05 -1.81
C SER A 20 -1.15 26.40 -0.66
N ASP A 21 -2.46 26.28 -0.82
CA ASP A 21 -3.34 25.74 0.22
C ASP A 21 -3.32 24.21 0.21
N MET A 22 -3.04 23.56 -0.93
CA MET A 22 -3.00 22.10 -1.04
C MET A 22 -1.97 21.45 -0.11
N ALA A 23 -0.75 21.99 -0.04
CA ALA A 23 0.31 21.40 0.77
C ALA A 23 -0.06 21.46 2.26
N THR A 24 -0.61 22.59 2.70
CA THR A 24 -1.10 22.78 4.07
C THR A 24 -2.29 21.88 4.37
N LEU A 25 -3.26 21.81 3.45
CA LEU A 25 -4.43 20.93 3.59
C LEU A 25 -4.03 19.46 3.70
N LEU A 26 -3.14 18.98 2.83
CA LEU A 26 -2.64 17.60 2.89
C LEU A 26 -1.81 17.35 4.15
N ALA A 27 -1.01 18.33 4.59
CA ALA A 27 -0.19 18.20 5.79
C ALA A 27 -1.04 18.03 7.07
N GLU A 28 -2.17 18.72 7.14
CA GLU A 28 -3.09 18.68 8.27
C GLU A 28 -4.09 17.52 8.20
N ALA A 29 -4.60 17.21 7.01
CA ALA A 29 -5.71 16.29 6.86
C ALA A 29 -5.30 14.84 6.62
N VAL A 30 -4.06 14.56 6.22
CA VAL A 30 -3.62 13.19 5.90
C VAL A 30 -2.66 12.68 6.98
N GLU A 31 -2.97 11.52 7.53
CA GLU A 31 -2.08 10.77 8.41
C GLU A 31 -1.94 9.34 7.90
N ALA A 32 -0.73 8.78 7.93
CA ALA A 32 -0.47 7.40 7.58
C ALA A 32 0.12 6.64 8.76
N GLU A 33 -0.46 5.49 9.11
CA GLU A 33 -0.05 4.67 10.24
C GLU A 33 0.48 3.30 9.75
N CYS A 34 1.67 2.91 10.18
CA CYS A 34 2.22 1.61 9.80
C CYS A 34 1.44 0.46 10.46
N ILE A 35 0.98 -0.51 9.67
CA ILE A 35 0.17 -1.64 10.19
C ILE A 35 0.88 -2.50 11.23
N LEU A 36 2.22 -2.54 11.21
CA LEU A 36 3.02 -3.46 12.02
C LEU A 36 3.49 -2.80 13.31
N CYS A 37 4.16 -1.64 13.20
CA CYS A 37 4.76 -0.97 14.34
C CYS A 37 4.00 0.27 14.82
N ARG A 38 2.85 0.58 14.19
CA ARG A 38 1.92 1.65 14.60
C ARG A 38 2.51 3.07 14.61
N ILE A 39 3.68 3.25 14.00
CA ILE A 39 4.28 4.58 13.85
C ILE A 39 3.44 5.40 12.87
N SER A 40 3.12 6.63 13.26
CA SER A 40 2.45 7.59 12.40
C SER A 40 3.45 8.37 11.55
N VAL A 41 2.97 8.76 10.38
CA VAL A 41 3.65 9.57 9.37
C VAL A 41 2.69 10.68 9.02
N SER A 42 3.11 11.92 9.23
CA SER A 42 2.25 13.08 8.98
C SER A 42 2.13 13.35 7.48
N GLY A 43 1.10 14.07 7.07
CA GLY A 43 0.95 14.54 5.70
C GLY A 43 2.14 15.37 5.24
N ALA A 44 2.75 16.16 6.13
CA ALA A 44 3.98 16.91 5.85
C ALA A 44 5.15 15.99 5.48
N ASP A 45 5.35 14.90 6.23
CA ASP A 45 6.34 13.88 5.88
C ASP A 45 6.02 13.26 4.51
N LEU A 46 4.76 12.94 4.23
CA LEU A 46 4.35 12.37 2.95
C LEU A 46 4.63 13.32 1.77
N ILE A 47 4.33 14.61 1.91
CA ILE A 47 4.60 15.63 0.89
C ILE A 47 6.11 15.75 0.63
N SER A 48 6.92 15.75 1.69
CA SER A 48 8.39 15.81 1.59
C SER A 48 9.00 14.60 0.85
N THR A 49 8.27 13.47 0.80
CA THR A 49 8.70 12.31 0.00
C THR A 49 8.52 12.52 -1.50
N SER A 50 7.55 13.32 -1.95
CA SER A 50 7.31 13.61 -3.37
C SER A 50 8.08 14.79 -3.93
N GLN A 51 8.50 15.74 -3.08
CA GLN A 51 9.14 16.95 -3.57
C GLN A 51 10.56 16.71 -4.12
N GLY A 52 11.11 15.48 -4.01
CA GLY A 52 12.35 15.08 -4.68
C GLY A 52 13.58 15.93 -4.36
N GLY A 53 13.47 16.89 -3.45
CA GLY A 53 14.46 17.92 -3.23
C GLY A 53 15.63 17.39 -2.41
N ASP A 54 16.81 17.63 -2.96
CA ASP A 54 18.14 17.51 -2.36
C ASP A 54 18.27 18.41 -1.12
N THR A 55 17.55 18.08 -0.05
CA THR A 55 17.73 18.74 1.24
C THR A 55 18.94 18.14 1.94
N ASP A 56 20.05 18.83 1.70
CA ASP A 56 21.26 18.94 2.51
C ASP A 56 22.07 17.66 2.73
N ALA A 57 23.22 17.62 2.06
CA ALA A 57 24.31 16.68 2.26
C ALA A 57 24.85 16.61 3.72
N ALA A 58 24.30 17.39 4.65
CA ALA A 58 24.69 17.42 6.06
C ALA A 58 23.77 16.60 6.99
N GLY A 59 22.66 16.04 6.50
CA GLY A 59 21.75 15.31 7.38
C GLY A 59 20.66 14.56 6.63
N VAL A 60 21.03 13.52 5.88
CA VAL A 60 20.07 12.63 5.22
C VAL A 60 19.12 12.06 6.27
N ASN A 61 17.91 12.58 6.32
CA ASN A 61 16.90 12.11 7.26
C ASN A 61 16.52 10.66 6.88
N GLU A 62 17.10 9.68 7.58
CA GLU A 62 16.94 8.24 7.33
C GLU A 62 15.46 7.85 7.24
N LYS A 63 14.59 8.54 8.00
CA LYS A 63 13.13 8.44 7.94
C LYS A 63 12.58 8.66 6.53
N LEU A 64 12.94 9.79 5.90
CA LEU A 64 12.43 10.18 4.60
C LEU A 64 12.96 9.29 3.49
N VAL A 65 14.23 8.87 3.58
CA VAL A 65 14.82 7.92 2.63
C VAL A 65 14.05 6.61 2.65
N ARG A 66 13.79 6.05 3.84
CA ARG A 66 13.01 4.81 3.96
C ARG A 66 11.59 4.96 3.43
N LEU A 67 10.93 6.08 3.72
CA LEU A 67 9.59 6.37 3.20
C LEU A 67 9.57 6.49 1.66
N ARG A 68 10.57 7.16 1.06
CA ARG A 68 10.76 7.25 -0.40
C ARG A 68 10.94 5.86 -1.02
N LEU A 69 11.71 4.98 -0.37
CA LEU A 69 11.88 3.58 -0.75
C LEU A 69 10.63 2.70 -0.51
N GLY A 70 9.58 3.24 0.12
CA GLY A 70 8.33 2.54 0.39
C GLY A 70 8.34 1.65 1.64
N TYR A 71 9.34 1.81 2.52
CA TYR A 71 9.42 1.08 3.79
C TYR A 71 8.84 1.89 4.96
N CYS A 72 8.66 1.20 6.08
CA CYS A 72 8.42 1.82 7.38
C CYS A 72 9.51 2.85 7.73
N CYS A 73 9.11 4.03 8.21
CA CYS A 73 10.03 5.03 8.75
C CYS A 73 10.84 4.51 9.95
N ARG A 74 10.32 3.57 10.74
CA ARG A 74 11.04 2.94 11.85
C ARG A 74 12.13 2.01 11.31
N LYS A 75 13.37 2.19 11.80
CA LYS A 75 14.49 1.29 11.52
C LYS A 75 14.20 -0.12 12.03
N GLY A 76 14.47 -1.12 11.20
CA GLY A 76 14.20 -2.53 11.53
C GLY A 76 12.75 -2.98 11.33
N CYS A 77 11.81 -2.10 11.01
CA CYS A 77 10.46 -2.51 10.66
C CYS A 77 10.39 -2.90 9.17
N PRO A 78 10.03 -4.15 8.82
CA PRO A 78 9.98 -4.63 7.44
C PRO A 78 8.68 -4.26 6.70
N SER A 79 7.72 -3.63 7.39
CA SER A 79 6.43 -3.30 6.77
C SER A 79 6.58 -2.26 5.66
N SER A 80 5.86 -2.49 4.56
CA SER A 80 5.64 -1.55 3.45
C SER A 80 4.20 -1.04 3.38
N TYR A 81 3.37 -1.39 4.37
CA TYR A 81 1.94 -1.14 4.38
C TYR A 81 1.56 -0.12 5.45
N TYR A 82 0.63 0.74 5.07
CA TYR A 82 0.13 1.82 5.91
C TYR A 82 -1.38 1.94 5.75
N VAL A 83 -2.04 2.25 6.85
CA VAL A 83 -3.44 2.73 6.86
C VAL A 83 -3.37 4.23 6.69
N VAL A 84 -4.06 4.77 5.69
CA VAL A 84 -4.14 6.21 5.48
C VAL A 84 -5.47 6.69 6.02
N ARG A 85 -5.42 7.68 6.91
CA ARG A 85 -6.58 8.32 7.51
C ARG A 85 -6.68 9.74 6.99
N PHE A 86 -7.92 10.14 6.69
CA PHE A 86 -8.25 11.49 6.27
C PHE A 86 -9.08 12.15 7.36
N ALA A 87 -8.64 13.31 7.84
CA ALA A 87 -9.41 14.10 8.79
C ALA A 87 -10.60 14.75 8.06
N PRO A 88 -11.81 14.76 8.64
CA PRO A 88 -12.97 15.40 8.03
C PRO A 88 -12.72 16.90 7.89
N ARG A 89 -13.00 17.45 6.70
CA ARG A 89 -12.85 18.88 6.38
C ARG A 89 -14.09 19.34 5.61
N PRO A 90 -14.72 20.47 5.99
CA PRO A 90 -15.88 20.98 5.27
C PRO A 90 -15.51 21.32 3.82
N GLY A 91 -16.33 20.88 2.87
CA GLY A 91 -16.12 21.10 1.45
C GLY A 91 -15.16 20.13 0.75
N ILE A 92 -14.62 19.13 1.46
CA ILE A 92 -13.77 18.09 0.86
C ILE A 92 -14.41 16.71 1.05
N GLU A 93 -14.89 16.14 -0.06
CA GLU A 93 -15.36 14.76 -0.13
C GLU A 93 -14.18 13.82 -0.43
N TRP A 94 -13.55 13.31 0.63
CA TRP A 94 -12.35 12.47 0.55
C TRP A 94 -12.56 11.19 -0.28
N SER A 95 -13.74 10.60 -0.21
CA SER A 95 -14.13 9.41 -0.98
C SER A 95 -14.08 9.68 -2.50
N GLN A 96 -14.62 10.82 -2.94
CA GLN A 96 -14.59 11.22 -4.35
C GLN A 96 -13.17 11.54 -4.82
N LEU A 97 -12.38 12.18 -3.96
CA LEU A 97 -11.00 12.53 -4.27
C LEU A 97 -10.14 11.28 -4.38
N TRP A 98 -10.33 10.33 -3.47
CA TRP A 98 -9.64 9.04 -3.50
C TRP A 98 -9.99 8.23 -4.76
N GLY A 99 -11.28 8.14 -5.12
CA GLY A 99 -11.73 7.42 -6.31
C GLY A 99 -11.13 7.97 -7.62
N ARG A 100 -10.76 9.26 -7.66
CA ARG A 100 -10.03 9.85 -8.80
C ARG A 100 -8.52 9.66 -8.72
N ALA A 101 -7.95 9.61 -7.51
CA ALA A 101 -6.51 9.45 -7.31
C ALA A 101 -6.05 7.99 -7.48
N GLU A 102 -6.91 7.03 -7.13
CA GLU A 102 -6.64 5.59 -7.13
C GLU A 102 -6.15 5.06 -8.50
N PRO A 103 -6.77 5.40 -9.64
CA PRO A 103 -6.28 4.96 -10.95
C PRO A 103 -4.85 5.45 -11.25
N GLY A 104 -4.49 6.65 -10.76
CA GLY A 104 -3.17 7.23 -10.92
C GLY A 104 -2.08 6.59 -10.05
N LEU A 105 -2.47 5.81 -9.04
CA LEU A 105 -1.53 5.12 -8.14
C LEU A 105 -0.89 3.89 -8.76
N GLY A 106 -1.36 3.45 -9.93
CA GLY A 106 -0.95 2.17 -10.53
C GLY A 106 -1.26 0.98 -9.61
N LEU A 107 -2.18 1.19 -8.66
CA LEU A 107 -2.80 0.11 -7.93
C LEU A 107 -3.63 -0.66 -8.96
N PRO A 108 -3.52 -1.99 -9.03
CA PRO A 108 -4.53 -2.76 -9.74
C PRO A 108 -5.85 -2.33 -9.12
N ALA A 109 -6.75 -1.76 -9.93
CA ALA A 109 -8.11 -1.46 -9.51
C ALA A 109 -8.59 -2.71 -8.78
N GLU A 110 -8.90 -2.58 -7.49
CA GLU A 110 -9.55 -3.67 -6.79
C GLU A 110 -10.80 -3.94 -7.63
N PRO A 111 -10.91 -5.09 -8.30
CA PRO A 111 -12.07 -5.33 -9.13
C PRO A 111 -13.26 -5.13 -8.22
N ALA A 112 -14.20 -4.27 -8.63
CA ALA A 112 -15.47 -4.09 -7.96
C ALA A 112 -15.94 -5.50 -7.53
N PRO A 113 -16.50 -5.67 -6.32
CA PRO A 113 -16.90 -6.99 -5.84
C PRO A 113 -17.93 -7.53 -6.83
N ASP A 114 -17.42 -8.25 -7.82
CA ASP A 114 -18.20 -8.91 -8.82
C ASP A 114 -18.70 -10.12 -8.05
N GLU A 115 -19.94 -10.01 -7.60
CA GLU A 115 -20.69 -11.06 -6.92
C GLU A 115 -20.75 -12.35 -7.77
N ASN A 116 -20.24 -12.31 -9.02
CA ASN A 116 -20.05 -13.42 -9.92
C ASN A 116 -18.60 -13.68 -10.35
N VAL A 117 -17.58 -13.58 -9.47
CA VAL A 117 -16.29 -14.24 -9.78
C VAL A 117 -16.39 -15.74 -9.48
N PRO A 118 -16.51 -16.64 -10.48
CA PRO A 118 -16.31 -18.06 -10.24
C PRO A 118 -14.89 -18.28 -9.72
N ARG A 119 -14.81 -18.91 -8.53
CA ARG A 119 -13.57 -19.43 -7.92
C ARG A 119 -12.67 -20.09 -8.98
N PRO A 120 -11.34 -19.97 -8.86
CA PRO A 120 -10.41 -20.21 -9.96
C PRO A 120 -10.45 -21.66 -10.45
N ALA A 121 -11.18 -21.91 -11.53
CA ALA A 121 -11.07 -23.14 -12.34
C ALA A 121 -9.98 -23.03 -13.41
N LEU A 122 -9.30 -21.89 -13.52
CA LEU A 122 -8.42 -21.56 -14.65
C LEU A 122 -7.10 -22.36 -14.65
N TRP A 123 -6.65 -22.85 -13.49
CA TRP A 123 -5.39 -23.62 -13.39
C TRP A 123 -5.60 -25.10 -13.68
N ARG A 124 -6.84 -25.59 -13.61
CA ARG A 124 -7.16 -27.01 -13.71
C ARG A 124 -7.03 -27.56 -15.13
N ASN A 125 -6.99 -26.68 -16.12
CA ASN A 125 -6.89 -27.03 -17.55
C ASN A 125 -5.50 -26.73 -18.16
N LEU A 126 -4.62 -26.04 -17.44
CA LEU A 126 -3.25 -25.72 -17.88
C LEU A 126 -2.23 -26.79 -17.51
N ILE A 127 -2.60 -27.73 -16.62
CA ILE A 127 -1.79 -28.92 -16.33
C ILE A 127 -2.38 -30.05 -17.17
N PRO A 128 -1.79 -30.42 -18.31
CA PRO A 128 -2.26 -31.59 -19.07
C PRO A 128 -2.23 -32.80 -18.15
N ALA A 129 -3.30 -33.60 -18.13
CA ALA A 129 -3.46 -34.74 -17.21
C ALA A 129 -2.25 -35.71 -17.22
N ALA A 130 -1.50 -35.76 -18.33
CA ALA A 130 -0.26 -36.51 -18.48
C ALA A 130 0.90 -36.06 -17.55
N TRP A 131 0.91 -34.82 -17.07
CA TRP A 131 1.91 -34.30 -16.13
C TRP A 131 1.69 -34.81 -14.70
N VAL A 132 0.44 -35.04 -14.30
CA VAL A 132 0.09 -35.54 -12.96
C VAL A 132 0.54 -36.99 -12.76
N GLU A 133 0.48 -37.82 -13.82
CA GLU A 133 1.00 -39.20 -13.76
C GLU A 133 2.53 -39.25 -13.73
N ARG A 134 3.22 -38.31 -14.38
CA ARG A 134 4.69 -38.24 -14.36
C ARG A 134 5.25 -37.68 -13.05
N ALA A 135 4.47 -36.86 -12.34
CA ALA A 135 4.82 -36.31 -11.03
C ALA A 135 4.79 -37.32 -9.87
N ARG A 136 4.32 -38.56 -10.09
CA ARG A 136 4.37 -39.65 -9.10
C ARG A 136 5.75 -40.30 -8.94
N LYS A 137 6.75 -39.95 -9.78
CA LYS A 137 8.11 -40.47 -9.61
C LYS A 137 8.86 -39.61 -8.58
N PRO A 138 9.50 -40.21 -7.56
CA PRO A 138 10.20 -39.48 -6.50
C PRO A 138 11.32 -38.58 -7.02
N VAL A 139 11.84 -38.89 -8.21
CA VAL A 139 12.86 -38.11 -8.92
C VAL A 139 12.35 -36.71 -9.29
N VAL A 140 11.10 -36.57 -9.75
CA VAL A 140 10.55 -35.27 -10.17
C VAL A 140 10.33 -34.37 -8.95
N LEU A 141 9.83 -34.94 -7.86
CA LEU A 141 9.67 -34.23 -6.59
C LEU A 141 11.01 -33.71 -6.05
N GLY A 142 12.06 -34.55 -6.12
CA GLY A 142 13.41 -34.18 -5.72
C GLY A 142 13.98 -33.02 -6.55
N VAL A 143 13.82 -33.05 -7.88
CA VAL A 143 14.30 -31.98 -8.76
C VAL A 143 13.57 -30.66 -8.51
N VAL A 144 12.24 -30.70 -8.34
CA VAL A 144 11.45 -29.50 -8.02
C VAL A 144 11.86 -28.92 -6.67
N PHE A 145 12.01 -29.76 -5.64
CA PHE A 145 12.45 -29.32 -4.32
C PHE A 145 13.85 -28.70 -4.35
N LEU A 146 14.79 -29.34 -5.05
CA LEU A 146 16.17 -28.85 -5.17
C LEU A 146 16.23 -27.53 -5.95
N LEU A 147 15.43 -27.37 -7.00
CA LEU A 147 15.34 -26.13 -7.75
C LEU A 147 14.75 -24.98 -6.90
N VAL A 148 13.71 -25.25 -6.11
CA VAL A 148 13.15 -24.29 -5.15
C VAL A 148 14.20 -23.90 -4.10
N LEU A 149 14.97 -24.87 -3.59
CA LEU A 149 15.98 -24.63 -2.56
C LEU A 149 17.16 -23.80 -3.11
N VAL A 150 17.60 -24.07 -4.34
CA VAL A 150 18.62 -23.27 -5.04
C VAL A 150 18.12 -21.83 -5.26
N LEU A 151 16.89 -21.65 -5.76
CA LEU A 151 16.29 -20.32 -5.91
C LEU A 151 16.15 -19.59 -4.56
N PHE A 152 15.85 -20.32 -3.49
CA PHE A 152 15.74 -19.77 -2.15
C PHE A 152 17.08 -19.25 -1.60
N ILE A 153 18.16 -19.99 -1.83
CA ILE A 153 19.53 -19.62 -1.43
C ILE A 153 20.03 -18.43 -2.26
N ILE A 154 19.89 -18.48 -3.59
CA ILE A 154 20.35 -17.41 -4.48
C ILE A 154 19.52 -16.13 -4.28
N GLY A 155 18.21 -16.27 -4.05
CA GLY A 155 17.28 -15.15 -3.88
C GLY A 155 17.21 -14.57 -2.47
N GLY A 156 17.93 -15.11 -1.48
CA GLY A 156 17.93 -14.60 -0.11
C GLY A 156 16.53 -14.52 0.53
N CYS A 157 15.72 -15.57 0.39
CA CYS A 157 14.31 -15.62 0.82
C CYS A 157 13.33 -14.72 0.03
N ARG A 158 13.68 -14.20 -1.15
CA ARG A 158 12.68 -13.59 -2.05
C ARG A 158 12.06 -14.65 -2.95
N VAL A 159 10.88 -15.15 -2.59
CA VAL A 159 10.08 -16.02 -3.45
C VAL A 159 9.49 -15.20 -4.60
N PRO A 160 9.87 -15.45 -5.87
CA PRO A 160 9.29 -14.76 -7.01
C PRO A 160 7.84 -15.22 -7.19
N GLY A 161 6.87 -14.32 -6.96
CA GLY A 161 5.44 -14.57 -7.13
C GLY A 161 4.59 -14.58 -5.85
N LEU A 162 5.21 -14.58 -4.67
CA LEU A 162 4.52 -14.48 -3.36
C LEU A 162 4.81 -13.19 -2.59
N THR A 163 5.66 -12.31 -3.12
CA THR A 163 5.69 -10.91 -2.68
C THR A 163 4.44 -10.22 -3.24
N PRO A 164 3.49 -9.79 -2.40
CA PRO A 164 2.44 -8.93 -2.88
C PRO A 164 3.11 -7.65 -3.34
N LYS A 165 3.07 -7.42 -4.66
CA LYS A 165 3.24 -6.10 -5.25
C LYS A 165 1.94 -5.28 -5.12
N SER A 166 1.04 -5.67 -4.22
CA SER A 166 -0.16 -4.94 -3.87
C SER A 166 0.16 -4.03 -2.70
N ARG A 167 0.15 -2.73 -2.94
CA ARG A 167 0.06 -1.75 -1.86
C ARG A 167 -1.42 -1.68 -1.51
N VAL A 168 -1.85 -2.43 -0.50
CA VAL A 168 -3.21 -2.30 0.00
C VAL A 168 -3.22 -1.05 0.89
N PHE A 169 -3.86 0.01 0.41
CA PHE A 169 -4.20 1.17 1.22
C PHE A 169 -5.61 0.92 1.75
N ILE A 170 -5.71 0.61 3.04
CA ILE A 170 -7.01 0.57 3.69
C ILE A 170 -7.34 2.03 4.01
N VAL A 171 -8.23 2.62 3.22
CA VAL A 171 -8.85 3.90 3.54
C VAL A 171 -10.02 3.58 4.46
N SER A 172 -9.89 3.92 5.73
CA SER A 172 -11.01 3.91 6.66
C SER A 172 -11.54 5.33 6.74
N ASP A 173 -12.70 5.57 6.13
CA ASP A 173 -13.47 6.79 6.36
C ASP A 173 -13.94 6.78 7.81
N VAL A 174 -13.75 7.89 8.53
CA VAL A 174 -14.18 8.05 9.93
C VAL A 174 -15.65 8.50 9.98
N GLN A 175 -16.42 8.27 8.92
CA GLN A 175 -17.86 8.41 8.97
C GLN A 175 -18.48 7.16 9.63
N HIS A 176 -18.98 7.36 10.85
CA HIS A 176 -19.73 6.41 11.71
C HIS A 176 -18.93 5.61 12.74
N LEU A 177 -18.40 6.29 13.75
CA LEU A 177 -18.50 5.77 15.12
C LEU A 177 -19.52 6.63 15.88
N PRO A 178 -20.69 6.09 16.29
CA PRO A 178 -21.53 6.77 17.25
C PRO A 178 -20.77 6.83 18.57
N VAL A 179 -20.29 8.03 18.92
CA VAL A 179 -19.80 8.34 20.27
C VAL A 179 -21.03 8.55 21.16
N ASP A 180 -21.76 7.47 21.42
CA ASP A 180 -22.80 7.40 22.44
C ASP A 180 -22.68 6.05 23.14
N ALA A 181 -21.64 5.94 23.97
CA ALA A 181 -21.54 4.89 24.97
C ALA A 181 -21.05 5.50 26.28
N SER A 182 -22.04 5.95 27.06
CA SER A 182 -22.11 5.73 28.51
C SER A 182 -20.90 6.13 29.36
N VAL A 183 -20.93 7.35 29.88
CA VAL A 183 -20.45 7.61 31.25
C VAL A 183 -21.64 8.02 32.10
N ARG A 184 -22.28 7.01 32.70
CA ARG A 184 -23.17 7.13 33.84
C ARG A 184 -22.66 6.14 34.90
N GLY A 185 -22.35 6.66 36.09
CA GLY A 185 -21.80 5.93 37.24
C GLY A 185 -20.34 6.32 37.47
N GLU A 186 -19.94 6.92 38.59
CA GLU A 186 -20.58 7.16 39.90
C GLU A 186 -20.10 8.51 40.47
#